data_AF-A0ABD5PEG6-F1
#
_entry.id   AF-A0ABD5PEG6-F1
#
_cell.length_a   1.000
_cell.length_b   1.000
_cell.length_c   1.000
_cell.angle_alpha   90.00
_cell.angle_beta   90.00
_cell.angle_gamma   90.00
#
_symmetry.space_group_name_H-M   'P 1'
#
loop_
_entity.id
_entity.type
_entity.pdbx_description
1 polymer ?
#
loop_
_entity_poly.entity_id
_entity_poly.type
_entity_poly.pdbx_seq_one_letter_code
_entity_poly.pdbx_strand_id
1 'polypeptide(L)'
;MTDGGEDTGDGDDARERPRRSTDGGDLPLDDVFDLLGDRRRRYVLYCLADWDGAVARDELARQVATWEHGGDLGDVPAESITRVTVSLDHVHLPRLVDYGVVTYDRESAELERAAGLDRLEPYLDLARDEEGF
;
A
#
# COMPACT_ATOMS: atom_id res chain seq x y z
N MET A 1 -38.78 43.82 -2.66
CA MET A 1 -37.85 43.69 -1.54
C MET A 1 -36.75 42.77 -2.01
N THR A 2 -35.54 43.30 -2.09
CA THR A 2 -34.26 42.57 -2.20
C THR A 2 -34.19 41.50 -1.11
N ASP A 3 -33.46 40.40 -1.28
CA ASP A 3 -31.99 40.35 -1.15
C ASP A 3 -31.55 38.87 -1.31
N GLY A 4 -30.57 38.55 -2.16
CA GLY A 4 -29.29 37.95 -1.75
C GLY A 4 -29.30 36.43 -2.00
N GLY A 5 -28.48 35.85 -2.90
CA GLY A 5 -27.06 35.54 -2.68
C GLY A 5 -26.94 34.46 -1.59
N GLU A 6 -26.45 33.24 -1.81
CA GLU A 6 -25.10 32.83 -2.22
C GLU A 6 -25.18 31.37 -2.70
N ASP A 7 -24.85 31.06 -3.97
CA ASP A 7 -23.58 30.46 -4.40
C ASP A 7 -22.68 29.89 -3.30
N THR A 8 -22.60 28.56 -3.22
CA THR A 8 -21.33 27.89 -2.90
C THR A 8 -21.32 26.55 -3.62
N GLY A 9 -20.72 26.54 -4.81
CA GLY A 9 -20.07 25.33 -5.31
C GLY A 9 -18.90 24.99 -4.38
N ASP A 10 -18.85 23.75 -3.92
CA ASP A 10 -17.61 23.14 -3.42
C ASP A 10 -17.42 21.87 -4.24
N GLY A 11 -16.72 22.03 -5.36
CA GLY A 11 -16.11 20.92 -6.05
C GLY A 11 -15.01 20.40 -5.15
N ASP A 12 -15.18 19.18 -4.64
CA ASP A 12 -14.12 18.38 -4.04
C ASP A 12 -13.18 17.94 -5.17
N ASP A 13 -12.47 18.93 -5.70
CA ASP A 13 -11.38 18.82 -6.62
C ASP A 13 -10.24 18.23 -5.78
N ALA A 14 -10.20 16.89 -5.78
CA ALA A 14 -9.11 16.08 -5.26
C ALA A 14 -7.83 16.60 -5.88
N ARG A 15 -7.21 17.56 -5.18
CA ARG A 15 -5.99 18.24 -5.59
C ARG A 15 -4.93 17.16 -5.76
N GLU A 16 -4.71 16.72 -6.99
CA GLU A 16 -3.49 16.04 -7.41
C GLU A 16 -2.35 17.01 -7.09
N ARG A 17 -1.78 16.85 -5.90
CA ARG A 17 -0.58 17.56 -5.52
C ARG A 17 0.49 17.11 -6.51
N PRO A 18 1.08 18.01 -7.31
CA PRO A 18 2.16 17.64 -8.20
C PRO A 18 3.29 17.11 -7.31
N ARG A 19 3.62 15.81 -7.47
CA ARG A 19 4.71 15.18 -6.73
C ARG A 19 6.00 15.88 -7.17
N ARG A 20 6.46 16.82 -6.34
CA ARG A 20 7.75 17.48 -6.54
C ARG A 20 8.80 16.38 -6.57
N SER A 21 9.46 16.22 -7.71
CA SER A 21 10.73 15.50 -7.78
C SER A 21 11.71 16.20 -6.84
N THR A 22 11.90 15.66 -5.64
CA THR A 22 13.05 15.99 -4.81
C THR A 22 14.22 15.18 -5.34
N ASP A 23 15.07 15.87 -6.08
CA ASP A 23 16.42 15.43 -6.40
C ASP A 23 17.17 15.11 -5.08
N GLY A 24 17.52 13.84 -4.90
CA GLY A 24 18.42 13.35 -3.84
C GLY A 24 17.80 13.00 -2.48
N GLY A 25 17.53 11.71 -2.26
CA GLY A 25 17.72 11.08 -0.95
C GLY A 25 16.50 10.50 -0.26
N ASP A 26 15.55 11.34 0.15
CA ASP A 26 14.57 10.93 1.17
C ASP A 26 13.15 10.79 0.60
N LEU A 27 12.47 9.69 0.98
CA LEU A 27 11.02 9.60 0.89
C LEU A 27 10.45 10.58 1.93
N PRO A 28 9.72 11.64 1.53
CA PRO A 28 9.17 12.61 2.47
C PRO A 28 8.38 11.91 3.58
N LEU A 29 8.48 12.42 4.81
CA LEU A 29 7.80 11.80 5.95
C LEU A 29 6.28 11.68 5.75
N ASP A 30 5.67 12.66 5.07
CA ASP A 30 4.26 12.61 4.68
C ASP A 30 3.93 11.42 3.77
N ASP A 31 4.84 11.06 2.86
CA ASP A 31 4.68 9.91 1.96
C ASP A 31 4.89 8.59 2.71
N VAL A 32 5.82 8.56 3.68
CA VAL A 32 5.97 7.41 4.59
C VAL A 32 4.68 7.19 5.37
N PHE A 33 4.07 8.24 5.92
CA PHE A 33 2.80 8.11 6.64
C PHE A 33 1.63 7.77 5.72
N ASP A 34 1.57 8.32 4.51
CA ASP A 34 0.55 7.94 3.52
C ASP A 34 0.69 6.45 3.17
N LEU A 35 1.90 5.97 2.93
CA LEU A 35 2.16 4.56 2.62
C LEU A 35 1.90 3.63 3.80
N LEU A 36 2.55 3.88 4.93
CA LEU A 36 2.55 2.97 6.06
C LEU A 36 1.33 3.15 6.97
N GLY A 37 0.47 4.15 6.74
CA GLY A 37 -0.76 4.34 7.52
C GLY A 37 -1.79 3.22 7.37
N ASP A 38 -1.75 2.45 6.28
CA ASP A 38 -2.67 1.33 6.04
C ASP A 38 -1.99 -0.01 6.32
N ARG A 39 -2.62 -0.83 7.17
CA ARG A 39 -2.10 -2.13 7.59
C ARG A 39 -1.86 -3.10 6.42
N ARG A 40 -2.68 -3.07 5.37
CA ARG A 40 -2.50 -3.99 4.24
C ARG A 40 -1.28 -3.59 3.42
N ARG A 41 -1.01 -2.29 3.27
CA ARG A 41 0.25 -1.85 2.64
C ARG A 41 1.44 -2.30 3.46
N ARG A 42 1.40 -2.17 4.79
CA ARG A 42 2.45 -2.72 5.67
C ARG A 42 2.65 -4.21 5.47
N TYR A 43 1.57 -4.99 5.48
CA TYR A 43 1.64 -6.45 5.28
C TYR A 43 2.23 -6.83 3.91
N VAL A 44 1.81 -6.16 2.84
CA VAL A 44 2.42 -6.36 1.51
C VAL A 44 3.93 -6.12 1.57
N LEU A 45 4.35 -5.02 2.20
CA LEU A 45 5.74 -4.64 2.31
C LEU A 45 6.54 -5.60 3.21
N TYR A 46 5.94 -6.14 4.27
CA TYR A 46 6.57 -7.18 5.08
C TYR A 46 6.85 -8.44 4.26
N CYS A 47 5.87 -8.92 3.48
CA CYS A 47 6.07 -10.07 2.59
C CYS A 47 7.25 -9.83 1.63
N LEU A 48 7.28 -8.67 0.99
CA LEU A 48 8.30 -8.33 -0.01
C LEU A 48 9.67 -7.99 0.61
N ALA A 49 9.71 -7.61 1.89
CA ALA A 49 10.96 -7.42 2.62
C ALA A 49 11.60 -8.77 2.99
N ASP A 50 10.79 -9.80 3.24
CA ASP A 50 11.25 -11.12 3.69
C ASP A 50 11.55 -12.08 2.53
N TRP A 51 11.03 -11.82 1.33
CA TRP A 51 11.14 -12.73 0.19
C TRP A 51 12.22 -12.28 -0.78
N ASP A 52 13.05 -13.22 -1.21
CA ASP A 52 14.04 -13.00 -2.26
C ASP A 52 13.39 -13.16 -3.65
N GLY A 53 13.20 -12.04 -4.35
CA GLY A 53 12.76 -12.01 -5.76
C GLY A 53 11.26 -11.81 -5.96
N ALA A 54 10.78 -12.27 -7.12
CA ALA A 54 9.39 -12.10 -7.56
C ALA A 54 8.41 -12.95 -6.74
N VAL A 55 7.28 -12.35 -6.41
CA VAL A 55 6.21 -12.94 -5.60
C VAL A 55 4.90 -12.89 -6.37
N ALA A 56 4.21 -14.02 -6.49
CA ALA A 56 2.90 -14.05 -7.11
C ALA A 56 1.88 -13.24 -6.28
N ARG A 57 1.11 -12.37 -6.95
CA ARG A 57 0.06 -11.55 -6.32
C ARG A 57 -0.92 -12.37 -5.48
N ASP A 58 -1.30 -13.54 -5.97
CA ASP A 58 -2.27 -14.40 -5.29
C ASP A 58 -1.70 -15.03 -4.02
N GLU A 59 -0.39 -15.30 -4.00
CA GLU A 59 0.29 -15.78 -2.81
C GLU A 59 0.40 -14.67 -1.77
N LEU A 60 0.76 -13.47 -2.21
CA LEU A 60 0.79 -12.30 -1.35
C LEU A 60 -0.61 -11.96 -0.79
N ALA A 61 -1.66 -12.05 -1.60
CA ALA A 61 -3.03 -11.85 -1.16
C ALA A 61 -3.45 -12.87 -0.09
N ARG A 62 -3.07 -14.15 -0.26
CA ARG A 62 -3.32 -15.20 0.72
C ARG A 62 -2.58 -14.94 2.03
N GLN A 63 -1.30 -14.56 1.97
CA GLN A 63 -0.51 -14.25 3.15
C GLN A 63 -1.08 -13.05 3.92
N VAL A 64 -1.40 -11.97 3.21
CA VAL A 64 -2.04 -10.77 3.80
C VAL A 64 -3.39 -11.13 4.43
N ALA A 65 -4.24 -11.90 3.73
CA ALA A 65 -5.52 -12.33 4.29
C ALA A 65 -5.33 -13.16 5.56
N THR A 66 -4.30 -14.00 5.62
CA THR A 66 -3.98 -14.79 6.81
C THR A 66 -3.63 -13.92 8.01
N TRP A 67 -2.76 -12.94 7.81
CA TRP A 67 -2.42 -11.99 8.88
C TRP A 67 -3.61 -11.13 9.30
N GLU A 68 -4.50 -10.75 8.38
CA GLU A 68 -5.75 -10.06 8.74
C GLU A 68 -6.73 -10.94 9.52
N HIS A 69 -6.67 -12.26 9.35
CA HIS A 69 -7.53 -13.24 10.03
C HIS A 69 -6.95 -13.80 11.33
N GLY A 70 -5.73 -13.42 11.71
CA GLY A 70 -5.11 -13.84 12.96
C GLY A 70 -4.21 -15.09 12.86
N GLY A 71 -3.68 -15.40 11.68
CA GLY A 71 -2.41 -16.13 11.57
C GLY A 71 -2.44 -17.60 11.16
N ASP A 72 -3.61 -18.24 11.00
CA ASP A 72 -3.68 -19.63 10.51
C ASP A 72 -4.09 -19.70 9.02
N LEU A 73 -3.14 -20.06 8.15
CA LEU A 73 -3.33 -20.21 6.70
C LEU A 73 -4.45 -21.21 6.36
N GLY A 74 -4.69 -22.21 7.21
CA GLY A 74 -5.66 -23.28 6.98
C GLY A 74 -7.12 -22.86 7.13
N ASP A 75 -7.37 -21.77 7.86
CA ASP A 75 -8.72 -21.34 8.24
C ASP A 75 -9.19 -20.06 7.53
N VAL A 76 -8.41 -19.52 6.59
CA VAL A 76 -8.78 -18.30 5.87
C VAL A 76 -9.88 -18.57 4.84
N PRO A 77 -11.05 -17.92 4.94
CA PRO A 77 -12.11 -18.11 3.95
C PRO A 77 -11.69 -17.63 2.55
N ALA A 78 -12.04 -18.37 1.51
CA ALA A 78 -11.73 -18.01 0.12
C ALA A 78 -12.27 -16.61 -0.28
N GLU A 79 -13.40 -16.19 0.31
CA GLU A 79 -13.96 -14.86 0.13
C GLU A 79 -13.03 -13.77 0.65
N SER A 80 -12.31 -14.03 1.75
CA SER A 80 -11.37 -13.09 2.33
C SER A 80 -10.13 -12.92 1.46
N ILE A 81 -9.60 -14.01 0.91
CA ILE A 81 -8.51 -13.96 -0.06
C ILE A 81 -8.96 -13.14 -1.28
N THR A 82 -10.13 -13.45 -1.84
CA THR A 82 -10.71 -12.70 -2.98
C THR A 82 -10.82 -11.21 -2.68
N ARG A 83 -11.33 -10.85 -1.49
CA ARG A 83 -11.46 -9.45 -1.06
C ARG A 83 -10.10 -8.75 -0.98
N VAL A 84 -9.08 -9.42 -0.44
CA VAL A 84 -7.72 -8.88 -0.36
C VAL A 84 -7.16 -8.70 -1.77
N THR A 85 -7.25 -9.72 -2.64
CA THR A 85 -6.79 -9.65 -4.03
C THR A 85 -7.35 -8.42 -4.77
N VAL A 86 -8.66 -8.21 -4.71
CA VAL A 86 -9.32 -7.05 -5.33
C VAL A 86 -8.82 -5.73 -4.72
N SER A 87 -8.63 -5.68 -3.40
CA SER A 87 -8.09 -4.51 -2.70
C SER A 87 -6.65 -4.21 -3.13
N LEU A 88 -5.83 -5.24 -3.33
CA LEU A 88 -4.45 -5.09 -3.79
C LEU A 88 -4.43 -4.42 -5.17
N ASP A 89 -5.15 -4.96 -6.15
CA ASP A 89 -5.11 -4.45 -7.53
C ASP A 89 -5.59 -3.00 -7.66
N HIS A 90 -6.64 -2.63 -6.92
CA HIS A 90 -7.34 -1.37 -7.14
C HIS A 90 -6.95 -0.26 -6.17
N VAL A 91 -6.42 -0.59 -4.99
CA VAL A 91 -6.16 0.38 -3.93
C VAL A 91 -4.71 0.39 -3.52
N HIS A 92 -4.14 -0.76 -3.16
CA HIS A 92 -2.85 -0.80 -2.49
C HIS A 92 -1.68 -0.80 -3.48
N LEU A 93 -1.66 -1.70 -4.47
CA LEU A 93 -0.56 -1.82 -5.41
C LEU A 93 -0.35 -0.57 -6.27
N PRO A 94 -1.40 0.11 -6.80
CA PRO A 94 -1.19 1.35 -7.54
C PRO A 94 -0.42 2.39 -6.73
N ARG A 95 -0.77 2.58 -5.45
CA ARG A 95 -0.02 3.50 -4.59
C ARG A 95 1.42 3.05 -4.35
N LEU A 96 1.64 1.78 -4.02
CA LEU A 96 3.00 1.26 -3.77
C LEU A 96 3.90 1.40 -5.01
N VAL A 97 3.35 1.20 -6.20
CA VAL A 97 4.05 1.42 -7.47
C VAL A 97 4.31 2.90 -7.72
N ASP A 98 3.34 3.79 -7.50
CA ASP A 98 3.54 5.23 -7.70
C ASP A 98 4.64 5.80 -6.79
N TYR A 99 4.83 5.21 -5.62
CA TYR A 99 5.89 5.58 -4.68
C TYR A 99 7.22 4.85 -4.94
N GLY A 100 7.25 3.94 -5.91
CA GLY A 100 8.47 3.22 -6.30
C GLY A 100 9.02 2.30 -5.21
N VAL A 101 8.16 1.81 -4.32
CA VAL A 101 8.53 0.86 -3.25
C VAL A 101 8.29 -0.59 -3.67
N VAL A 102 7.47 -0.81 -4.69
CA VAL A 102 7.17 -2.12 -5.28
C VAL A 102 7.08 -1.96 -6.80
N THR A 103 7.52 -2.97 -7.54
CA THR A 103 7.16 -3.15 -8.96
C THR A 103 6.08 -4.21 -9.07
N TYR A 104 5.15 -4.03 -10.01
CA TYR A 104 4.08 -4.99 -10.26
C TYR A 104 3.93 -5.22 -11.76
N ASP A 105 4.24 -6.45 -12.20
CA ASP A 105 3.98 -6.92 -13.54
C ASP A 105 2.55 -7.47 -13.60
N ARG A 106 1.68 -6.79 -14.36
CA ARG A 106 0.26 -7.19 -14.50
C ARG A 106 0.06 -8.36 -15.45
N GLU A 107 1.03 -8.65 -16.32
CA GLU A 107 0.97 -9.75 -17.27
C GLU A 107 1.34 -11.07 -16.59
N SER A 108 2.42 -11.09 -15.80
CA SER A 108 2.79 -12.25 -14.98
C SER A 108 2.08 -12.31 -13.63
N ALA A 109 1.45 -11.22 -13.20
CA ALA A 109 0.84 -11.04 -11.88
C ALA A 109 1.85 -11.22 -10.73
N GLU A 110 3.08 -10.73 -10.92
CA GLU A 110 4.18 -10.84 -9.96
C GLU A 110 4.62 -9.48 -9.44
N LEU A 111 5.00 -9.47 -8.16
CA LEU A 111 5.49 -8.30 -7.45
C LEU A 111 6.93 -8.48 -7.04
N GLU A 112 7.72 -7.42 -7.15
CA GLU A 112 9.08 -7.40 -6.63
C GLU A 112 9.31 -6.15 -5.78
N ARG A 113 10.26 -6.27 -4.86
CA ARG A 113 10.84 -5.13 -4.15
C ARG A 113 11.42 -4.14 -5.15
N ALA A 114 11.13 -2.86 -4.94
CA ALA A 114 11.81 -1.76 -5.65
C ALA A 114 12.74 -1.00 -4.70
N ALA A 115 13.65 -0.19 -5.27
CA ALA A 115 14.65 0.55 -4.50
C ALA A 115 14.08 1.52 -3.45
N GLY A 116 12.80 1.91 -3.56
CA GLY A 116 12.13 2.71 -2.55
C GLY A 116 11.89 1.97 -1.24
N LEU A 117 11.78 0.63 -1.26
CA LEU A 117 11.48 -0.17 -0.07
C LEU A 117 12.62 -0.09 0.96
N ASP A 118 13.86 -0.03 0.49
CA ASP A 118 15.08 0.08 1.32
C ASP A 118 15.00 1.27 2.29
N ARG A 119 14.29 2.34 1.91
CA ARG A 119 14.13 3.54 2.72
C ARG A 119 13.02 3.42 3.76
N LEU A 120 12.10 2.48 3.55
CA LEU A 120 10.99 2.20 4.47
C LEU A 120 11.36 1.17 5.54
N GLU A 121 12.41 0.37 5.35
CA GLU A 121 12.81 -0.69 6.28
C GLU A 121 12.83 -0.24 7.76
N PRO A 122 13.44 0.90 8.15
CA PRO A 122 13.45 1.30 9.56
C PRO A 122 12.05 1.56 10.14
N TYR A 123 11.11 2.00 9.30
CA TYR A 123 9.73 2.25 9.72
C TYR A 123 8.89 0.97 9.68
N LEU A 124 9.18 0.05 8.77
CA LEU A 124 8.57 -1.27 8.71
C LEU A 124 8.98 -2.11 9.93
N ASP A 125 10.24 -2.06 10.35
CA ASP A 125 10.74 -2.71 11.55
C ASP A 125 10.03 -2.18 12.80
N LEU A 126 9.92 -0.84 12.92
CA LEU A 126 9.17 -0.23 14.03
C LEU A 126 7.70 -0.66 14.03
N ALA A 127 7.06 -0.74 12.86
CA ALA A 127 5.67 -1.16 12.75
C ALA A 127 5.49 -2.66 13.07
N ARG A 128 6.44 -3.52 12.68
CA ARG A 128 6.44 -4.96 13.03
C ARG A 128 6.52 -5.16 14.53
N ASP A 129 7.42 -4.44 15.20
CA ASP A 129 7.59 -4.52 16.66
C ASP A 129 6.29 -4.20 17.41
N GLU A 130 5.56 -3.17 16.96
CA GLU A 130 4.28 -2.76 17.54
C GLU A 130 3.13 -3.74 17.20
N GLU A 131 3.18 -4.38 16.04
CA GLU A 131 2.16 -5.34 15.57
C GLU A 131 2.42 -6.78 16.03
N GLY A 132 3.59 -7.06 16.61
CA GLY A 132 3.95 -8.37 17.15
C GLY A 132 4.33 -9.40 16.10
N PHE A 133 4.95 -8.97 15.00
CA PHE A 133 5.52 -9.85 13.96
C PHE A 133 6.96 -10.27 14.27
#